data_AF-A0A2I0GXS0-F1
#
_entry.id   AF-A0A2I0GXS0-F1
#
_cell.length_a   1.000
_cell.length_b   1.000
_cell.length_c   1.000
_cell.angle_alpha   90.00
_cell.angle_beta   90.00
_cell.angle_gamma   90.00
#
_symmetry.space_group_name_H-M   'P 1'
#
loop_
_entity.id
_entity.type
_entity.pdbx_description
1 polymer ?
#
loop_
_entity_poly.entity_id
_entity_poly.type
_entity_poly.pdbx_seq_one_letter_code
_entity_poly.pdbx_strand_id
1 'polypeptide(L)'
;MAELPNKVTKEDLEHLVAQSNTIFTNPAGTLTHCVITLPCGYTVTGESACVDPANYNKELGEKYALEQAVDKLWPLEGYLLANDLYRAKQPTSFVSRMVFEQSDLNEKLEKLTKFLDQPKPDFVEQSQWELMKDQQEAMVSYFNILEKRITLTLGDEPKLLKSPQ
;
A
#
# COMPACT_ATOMS: atom_id res chain seq x y z
N MET A 1 -16.53 3.89 -6.60
CA MET A 1 -15.38 4.51 -5.93
C MET A 1 -14.34 4.78 -6.98
N ALA A 2 -13.71 5.95 -6.99
CA ALA A 2 -12.62 6.24 -7.93
C ALA A 2 -11.44 5.30 -7.65
N GLU A 3 -10.80 4.81 -8.71
CA GLU A 3 -9.58 4.00 -8.60
C GLU A 3 -8.45 4.83 -7.98
N LEU A 4 -7.72 4.25 -7.03
CA LEU A 4 -6.58 4.93 -6.42
C LEU A 4 -5.44 5.08 -7.45
N PRO A 5 -4.72 6.21 -7.47
CA PRO A 5 -3.57 6.38 -8.34
C PRO A 5 -2.48 5.34 -8.01
N ASN A 6 -1.57 5.09 -8.97
CA ASN A 6 -0.48 4.12 -8.81
C ASN A 6 0.91 4.77 -8.67
N LYS A 7 0.98 6.09 -8.62
CA LYS A 7 2.22 6.86 -8.46
C LYS A 7 1.92 8.20 -7.76
N VAL A 8 2.93 8.72 -7.07
CA VAL A 8 2.96 10.10 -6.57
C VAL A 8 3.66 10.96 -7.62
N THR A 9 3.11 12.14 -7.91
CA THR A 9 3.70 13.10 -8.86
C THR A 9 4.26 14.32 -8.14
N LYS A 10 5.09 15.08 -8.85
CA LYS A 10 5.63 16.32 -8.30
C LYS A 10 4.50 17.33 -8.07
N GLU A 11 3.55 17.37 -8.98
CA GLU A 11 2.36 18.22 -8.93
C GLU A 11 1.52 17.92 -7.68
N ASP A 12 1.40 16.64 -7.28
CA ASP A 12 0.70 16.25 -6.05
C ASP A 12 1.37 16.86 -4.80
N LEU A 13 2.71 16.79 -4.73
CA LEU A 13 3.47 17.37 -3.62
C LEU A 13 3.40 18.90 -3.62
N GLU A 14 3.53 19.53 -4.79
CA GLU A 14 3.41 20.99 -4.91
C GLU A 14 2.03 21.47 -4.46
N HIS A 15 0.97 20.74 -4.84
CA HIS A 15 -0.39 21.03 -4.40
C HIS A 15 -0.57 20.81 -2.89
N LEU A 16 -0.03 19.72 -2.33
CA LEU A 16 -0.08 19.43 -0.90
C LEU A 16 0.63 20.52 -0.09
N VAL A 17 1.82 20.95 -0.51
CA VAL A 17 2.58 22.03 0.12
C VAL A 17 1.84 23.36 0.01
N ALA A 18 1.20 23.66 -1.13
CA ALA A 18 0.39 24.87 -1.29
C ALA A 18 -0.83 24.92 -0.35
N GLN A 19 -1.34 23.76 0.08
CA GLN A 19 -2.41 23.64 1.07
C GLN A 19 -1.91 23.58 2.52
N SER A 20 -0.59 23.56 2.72
CA SER A 20 0.05 23.40 4.02
C SER A 20 0.45 24.74 4.61
N ASN A 21 0.61 24.78 5.94
CA ASN A 21 1.19 25.92 6.62
C ASN A 21 2.71 25.76 6.69
N THR A 22 3.47 26.70 6.12
CA THR A 22 4.94 26.66 6.12
C THR A 22 5.51 27.81 6.96
N ILE A 23 6.37 27.48 7.91
CA ILE A 23 7.05 28.43 8.80
C ILE A 23 8.56 28.29 8.64
N PHE A 24 9.26 29.42 8.53
CA PHE A 24 10.72 29.47 8.54
C PHE A 24 11.22 30.14 9.82
N THR A 25 12.29 29.59 10.39
CA THR A 25 12.99 30.17 11.53
C THR A 25 14.49 30.21 11.27
N ASN A 26 15.19 31.17 11.86
CA ASN A 26 16.65 31.23 11.85
C ASN A 26 17.18 31.31 13.30
N PRO A 27 17.29 30.17 14.00
CA PRO A 27 17.61 30.19 15.43
C PRO A 27 19.09 30.50 15.73
N ALA A 28 20.00 30.35 14.76
CA ALA A 28 21.45 30.41 14.98
C ALA A 28 22.19 31.42 14.09
N GLY A 29 21.48 32.26 13.35
CA GLY A 29 22.03 33.19 12.38
C GLY A 29 22.43 32.55 11.05
N THR A 30 22.96 31.32 11.09
CA THR A 30 23.41 30.57 9.90
C THR A 30 22.46 29.46 9.44
N LEU A 31 21.55 29.02 10.29
CA LEU A 31 20.65 27.89 10.04
C LEU A 31 19.26 28.42 9.69
N THR A 32 18.75 28.09 8.51
CA THR A 32 17.32 28.20 8.20
C THR A 32 16.64 26.86 8.46
N HIS A 33 15.62 26.88 9.31
CA HIS A 33 14.78 25.72 9.60
C HIS A 33 13.37 25.96 9.05
N CYS A 34 12.94 25.09 8.14
CA CYS A 34 11.63 25.05 7.53
C CYS A 34 10.76 24.02 8.26
N VAL A 35 9.51 24.39 8.55
CA VAL A 35 8.50 23.52 9.14
C VAL A 35 7.25 23.59 8.28
N ILE A 36 6.88 22.49 7.63
CA ILE A 36 5.65 22.34 6.87
C ILE A 36 4.66 21.53 7.71
N THR A 37 3.54 22.14 8.10
CA THR A 37 2.40 21.45 8.73
C THR A 37 1.36 21.12 7.66
N LEU A 38 1.20 19.83 7.38
CA LEU A 38 0.27 19.29 6.39
C LEU A 38 -1.19 19.45 6.84
N PRO A 39 -2.18 19.38 5.92
CA PRO A 39 -3.61 19.44 6.28
C PRO A 39 -4.05 18.35 7.27
N CYS A 40 -3.37 17.20 7.28
CA CYS A 40 -3.60 16.11 8.23
C CYS A 40 -3.01 16.37 9.64
N GLY A 41 -2.34 17.51 9.85
CA GLY A 41 -1.67 17.88 11.10
C GLY A 41 -0.26 17.30 11.27
N TYR A 42 0.21 16.46 10.36
CA TYR A 42 1.59 15.95 10.38
C TYR A 42 2.57 17.06 10.00
N THR A 43 3.76 17.03 10.60
CA THR A 43 4.79 18.05 10.37
C THR A 43 6.03 17.44 9.73
N VAL A 44 6.51 18.07 8.66
CA VAL A 44 7.77 17.73 7.99
C VAL A 44 8.72 18.92 8.11
N THR A 45 9.97 18.66 8.45
CA THR A 45 10.98 19.71 8.61
C THR A 45 12.06 19.63 7.55
N GLY A 46 12.65 20.78 7.22
CA GLY A 46 13.83 20.85 6.37
C GLY A 46 14.81 21.88 6.89
N GLU A 47 16.08 21.70 6.57
CA GLU A 47 17.17 22.51 7.09
C GLU A 47 18.12 22.94 5.98
N SER A 48 18.60 24.18 6.05
CA SER A 48 19.75 24.66 5.29
C SER A 48 20.66 25.48 6.19
N ALA A 49 21.97 25.40 6.01
CA ALA A 49 22.91 26.12 6.84
C ALA A 49 24.07 26.69 6.02
N CYS A 50 24.46 27.93 6.32
CA CYS A 50 25.68 28.53 5.80
C CYS A 50 26.83 28.47 6.83
N VAL A 51 28.06 28.74 6.38
CA VAL A 51 29.25 28.69 7.24
C VAL A 51 29.46 30.00 8.00
N ASP A 52 29.22 31.13 7.34
CA ASP A 52 29.44 32.46 7.88
C ASP A 52 28.11 33.25 7.92
N PRO A 53 27.66 33.73 9.09
CA PRO A 53 26.49 34.58 9.21
C PRO A 53 26.53 35.82 8.32
N ALA A 54 27.72 36.39 8.06
CA ALA A 54 27.86 37.58 7.21
C ALA A 54 27.47 37.31 5.74
N ASN A 55 27.56 36.05 5.30
CA ASN A 55 27.17 35.61 3.97
C ASN A 55 25.76 34.99 3.92
N TYR A 56 24.98 35.11 5.01
CA TYR A 56 23.63 34.57 5.06
C TYR A 56 22.73 35.25 4.03
N ASN A 57 22.13 34.43 3.16
CA ASN A 57 21.09 34.85 2.23
C ASN A 57 19.79 34.18 2.63
N LYS A 58 18.81 34.97 3.09
CA LYS A 58 17.51 34.47 3.55
C LYS A 58 16.76 33.71 2.47
N GLU A 59 16.71 34.25 1.25
CA GLU A 59 15.97 33.65 0.14
C GLU A 59 16.54 32.28 -0.24
N LEU A 60 17.87 32.16 -0.31
CA LEU A 60 18.52 30.88 -0.57
C LEU A 60 18.35 29.91 0.60
N GLY A 61 18.45 30.40 1.84
CA GLY A 61 18.24 29.60 3.04
C GLY A 61 16.83 28.98 3.07
N GLU A 62 15.80 29.81 2.86
CA GLU A 62 14.40 29.37 2.83
C GLU A 62 14.13 28.43 1.66
N LYS A 63 14.68 28.72 0.47
CA LYS A 63 14.57 27.85 -0.70
C LYS A 63 15.12 26.44 -0.42
N TYR A 64 16.36 26.33 0.03
CA TYR A 64 16.99 25.02 0.24
C TYR A 64 16.39 24.26 1.43
N ALA A 65 15.97 24.97 2.48
CA ALA A 65 15.27 24.34 3.60
C ALA A 65 13.89 23.81 3.18
N LEU A 66 13.17 24.53 2.31
CA LEU A 66 11.92 24.06 1.72
C LEU A 66 12.13 22.87 0.80
N GLU A 67 13.09 22.93 -0.13
CA GLU A 67 13.43 21.82 -1.03
C GLU A 67 13.75 20.55 -0.22
N GLN A 68 14.56 20.64 0.83
CA GLN A 68 14.87 19.49 1.67
C GLN A 68 13.63 18.95 2.42
N ALA A 69 12.72 19.82 2.87
CA ALA A 69 11.47 19.38 3.50
C ALA A 69 10.56 18.64 2.50
N VAL A 70 10.46 19.14 1.26
CA VAL A 70 9.69 18.50 0.18
C VAL A 70 10.32 17.16 -0.24
N ASP A 71 11.64 17.07 -0.30
CA ASP A 71 12.35 15.82 -0.57
C ASP A 71 12.05 14.75 0.48
N LYS A 72 11.89 15.13 1.75
CA LYS A 72 11.45 14.23 2.84
C LYS A 72 9.97 13.87 2.74
N LEU A 73 9.14 14.74 2.19
CA LEU A 73 7.70 14.48 1.98
C LEU A 73 7.47 13.42 0.89
N TRP A 74 8.33 13.39 -0.13
CA TRP A 74 8.24 12.43 -1.25
C TRP A 74 8.12 10.96 -0.80
N PRO A 75 9.04 10.40 0.02
CA PRO A 75 8.92 9.02 0.49
C PRO A 75 7.72 8.80 1.43
N LEU A 76 7.24 9.83 2.13
CA LEU A 76 6.08 9.73 3.01
C LEU A 76 4.79 9.54 2.20
N GLU A 77 4.58 10.38 1.18
CA GLU A 77 3.43 10.24 0.27
C GLU A 77 3.52 8.95 -0.54
N GLY A 78 4.73 8.53 -0.93
CA GLY A 78 4.96 7.23 -1.56
C GLY A 78 4.55 6.06 -0.67
N TYR A 79 4.92 6.10 0.62
CA TYR A 79 4.50 5.10 1.60
C TYR A 79 3.00 5.13 1.83
N LEU A 80 2.40 6.32 2.00
CA LEU A 80 0.96 6.49 2.22
C LEU A 80 0.17 5.84 1.07
N LEU A 81 0.53 6.17 -0.18
CA LEU A 81 -0.10 5.60 -1.36
C LEU A 81 0.05 4.07 -1.42
N ALA A 82 1.26 3.55 -1.17
CA ALA A 82 1.51 2.11 -1.16
C ALA A 82 0.65 1.39 -0.10
N ASN A 83 0.53 1.98 1.09
CA ASN A 83 -0.30 1.46 2.17
C ASN A 83 -1.80 1.55 1.84
N ASP A 84 -2.26 2.61 1.20
CA ASP A 84 -3.66 2.75 0.78
C ASP A 84 -4.02 1.74 -0.31
N LEU A 85 -3.14 1.52 -1.28
CA LEU A 85 -3.27 0.47 -2.29
C LEU A 85 -3.29 -0.93 -1.65
N TYR A 86 -2.45 -1.17 -0.63
CA TYR A 86 -2.47 -2.43 0.11
C TYR A 86 -3.80 -2.62 0.83
N ARG A 87 -4.30 -1.60 1.53
CA ARG A 87 -5.59 -1.62 2.26
C ARG A 87 -6.78 -1.79 1.32
N ALA A 88 -6.77 -1.15 0.17
CA ALA A 88 -7.82 -1.29 -0.84
C ALA A 88 -7.93 -2.71 -1.40
N LYS A 89 -6.83 -3.48 -1.39
CA LYS A 89 -6.82 -4.90 -1.74
C LYS A 89 -7.25 -5.82 -0.59
N GLN A 90 -7.30 -5.32 0.65
CA GLN A 90 -7.71 -6.14 1.78
C GLN A 90 -9.23 -6.34 1.78
N PRO A 91 -9.70 -7.55 2.08
CA PRO A 91 -11.11 -7.84 2.16
C PRO A 91 -11.77 -7.13 3.35
N THR A 92 -12.78 -6.30 3.08
CA THR A 92 -13.49 -5.46 4.07
C THR A 92 -14.71 -6.13 4.68
N SER A 93 -15.24 -7.18 4.04
CA SER A 93 -16.39 -7.97 4.50
C SER A 93 -16.04 -9.45 4.62
N PHE A 94 -16.81 -10.21 5.39
CA PHE A 94 -16.61 -11.66 5.50
C PHE A 94 -16.76 -12.36 4.12
N VAL A 95 -17.63 -11.86 3.24
CA VAL A 95 -17.79 -12.37 1.87
C VAL A 95 -16.54 -12.14 1.05
N SER A 96 -16.03 -10.91 1.04
CA SER A 96 -14.78 -10.59 0.34
C SER A 96 -13.59 -11.38 0.90
N ARG A 97 -13.58 -11.69 2.21
CA ARG A 97 -12.56 -12.55 2.83
C ARG A 97 -12.61 -13.97 2.26
N MET A 98 -13.81 -14.55 2.16
CA MET A 98 -13.98 -15.88 1.57
C MET A 98 -13.58 -15.90 0.09
N VAL A 99 -13.98 -14.88 -0.69
CA VAL A 99 -13.59 -14.77 -2.10
C VAL A 99 -12.07 -14.64 -2.26
N PHE A 100 -11.44 -13.79 -1.45
CA PHE A 100 -9.98 -13.62 -1.47
C PHE A 100 -9.26 -14.93 -1.11
N GLU A 101 -9.72 -15.61 -0.06
CA GLU A 101 -9.17 -16.89 0.37
C GLU A 101 -9.35 -17.99 -0.70
N GLN A 102 -10.52 -18.04 -1.35
CA GLN A 102 -10.78 -18.97 -2.44
C GLN A 102 -9.83 -18.72 -3.62
N SER A 103 -9.60 -17.45 -3.97
CA SER A 103 -8.67 -17.06 -5.05
C SER A 103 -7.22 -17.44 -4.72
N ASP A 104 -6.74 -17.12 -3.51
CA ASP A 104 -5.39 -17.48 -3.05
C ASP A 104 -5.19 -19.01 -3.01
N LEU A 105 -6.20 -19.75 -2.57
CA LEU A 105 -6.19 -21.21 -2.57
C LEU A 105 -6.15 -21.77 -4.00
N ASN A 106 -6.87 -21.18 -4.95
CA ASN A 106 -6.83 -21.59 -6.36
C ASN A 106 -5.43 -21.43 -6.96
N GLU A 107 -4.76 -20.30 -6.73
CA GLU A 107 -3.39 -20.10 -7.22
C GLU A 107 -2.41 -21.13 -6.66
N LYS A 108 -2.55 -21.48 -5.38
CA LYS A 108 -1.74 -22.52 -4.74
C LYS A 108 -2.05 -23.90 -5.32
N LEU A 109 -3.33 -24.22 -5.53
CA LEU A 109 -3.78 -25.45 -6.18
C LEU A 109 -3.22 -25.58 -7.60
N GLU A 110 -3.27 -24.53 -8.42
CA GLU A 110 -2.73 -24.54 -9.78
C GLU A 110 -1.22 -24.84 -9.79
N LYS A 111 -0.45 -24.21 -8.88
CA LYS A 111 1.00 -24.43 -8.77
C LYS A 111 1.32 -25.85 -8.31
N LEU A 112 0.62 -26.35 -7.29
CA LEU A 112 0.82 -27.71 -6.78
C LEU A 112 0.41 -28.76 -7.81
N THR A 113 -0.71 -28.55 -8.50
CA THR A 113 -1.21 -29.46 -9.54
C THR A 113 -0.20 -29.55 -10.68
N LYS A 114 0.28 -28.40 -11.21
CA LYS A 114 1.32 -28.37 -12.25
C LYS A 114 2.63 -29.05 -11.83
N PHE A 115 2.94 -29.06 -10.54
CA PHE A 115 4.11 -29.75 -10.00
C PHE A 115 3.86 -31.26 -9.92
N LEU A 116 2.69 -31.69 -9.41
CA LEU A 116 2.31 -33.11 -9.26
C LEU A 116 1.98 -33.81 -10.60
N ASP A 117 1.62 -33.05 -11.63
CA ASP A 117 1.41 -33.56 -13.00
C ASP A 117 2.72 -33.99 -13.68
N GLN A 118 3.86 -33.61 -13.11
CA GLN A 118 5.18 -34.03 -13.58
C GLN A 118 5.60 -35.35 -12.93
N PRO A 119 6.53 -36.11 -13.54
CA PRO A 119 7.15 -37.24 -12.87
C PRO A 119 7.77 -36.82 -11.54
N LYS A 120 7.62 -37.66 -10.50
CA LYS A 120 8.20 -37.40 -9.17
C LYS A 120 9.70 -37.15 -9.32
N PRO A 121 10.21 -35.98 -8.90
CA PRO A 121 11.64 -35.71 -8.94
C PRO A 121 12.44 -36.63 -7.99
N ASP A 122 13.72 -36.83 -8.29
CA ASP A 122 14.60 -37.67 -7.46
C ASP A 122 14.87 -37.06 -6.08
N PHE A 123 14.84 -35.72 -5.97
CA PHE A 123 15.07 -35.00 -4.71
C PHE A 123 13.86 -35.06 -3.75
N VAL A 124 12.73 -35.64 -4.18
CA VAL A 124 11.54 -35.78 -3.34
C VAL A 124 11.36 -37.24 -2.96
N GLU A 125 11.37 -37.50 -1.65
CA GLU A 125 11.05 -38.80 -1.07
C GLU A 125 9.62 -39.24 -1.44
N GLN A 126 9.42 -40.55 -1.65
CA GLN A 126 8.12 -41.08 -2.07
C GLN A 126 7.00 -40.71 -1.09
N SER A 127 7.27 -40.77 0.22
CA SER A 127 6.31 -40.39 1.26
C SER A 127 5.93 -38.91 1.22
N GLN A 128 6.87 -38.02 0.89
CA GLN A 128 6.59 -36.59 0.72
C GLN A 128 5.75 -36.33 -0.52
N TRP A 129 6.00 -37.08 -1.60
CA TRP A 129 5.19 -37.00 -2.82
C TRP A 129 3.75 -37.43 -2.60
N GLU A 130 3.53 -38.49 -1.81
CA GLU A 130 2.19 -38.93 -1.41
C GLU A 130 1.49 -37.89 -0.55
N LEU A 131 2.17 -37.34 0.46
CA LEU A 131 1.61 -36.27 1.30
C LEU A 131 1.25 -35.01 0.50
N MET A 132 1.98 -34.69 -0.57
CA MET A 132 1.62 -33.57 -1.45
C MET A 132 0.33 -33.84 -2.25
N LYS A 133 0.04 -35.09 -2.60
CA LYS A 133 -1.24 -35.47 -3.22
C LYS A 133 -2.39 -35.37 -2.22
N ASP A 134 -2.19 -35.86 -1.00
CA ASP A 134 -3.17 -35.71 0.09
C ASP A 134 -3.43 -34.22 0.38
N GLN A 135 -2.37 -33.41 0.39
CA GLN A 135 -2.46 -31.96 0.51
C GLN A 135 -3.30 -31.36 -0.62
N GLN A 136 -3.06 -31.75 -1.88
CA GLN A 136 -3.83 -31.29 -3.04
C GLN A 136 -5.32 -31.64 -2.88
N GLU A 137 -5.64 -32.88 -2.48
CA GLU A 137 -7.02 -33.33 -2.29
C GLU A 137 -7.74 -32.54 -1.17
N ALA A 138 -7.06 -32.33 -0.04
CA ALA A 138 -7.59 -31.52 1.06
C ALA A 138 -7.81 -30.06 0.63
N MET A 139 -6.89 -29.49 -0.16
CA MET A 139 -7.03 -28.14 -0.70
C MET A 139 -8.19 -28.03 -1.69
N VAL A 140 -8.40 -29.01 -2.57
CA VAL A 140 -9.58 -29.05 -3.48
C VAL A 140 -10.87 -29.14 -2.68
N SER A 141 -10.90 -29.98 -1.65
CA SER A 141 -12.06 -30.10 -0.76
C SER A 141 -12.37 -28.77 -0.07
N TYR A 142 -11.34 -28.07 0.41
CA TYR A 142 -11.50 -26.77 1.03
C TYR A 142 -11.98 -25.69 0.06
N PHE A 143 -11.42 -25.66 -1.17
CA PHE A 143 -11.84 -24.75 -2.24
C PHE A 143 -13.34 -24.90 -2.55
N ASN A 144 -13.81 -26.13 -2.70
CA ASN A 144 -15.22 -26.42 -2.97
C ASN A 144 -16.15 -26.01 -1.81
N ILE A 145 -15.67 -26.08 -0.56
CA ILE A 145 -16.42 -25.58 0.60
C ILE A 145 -16.50 -24.06 0.56
N LEU A 146 -15.41 -23.36 0.26
CA LEU A 146 -15.40 -21.91 0.09
C LEU A 146 -16.34 -21.47 -1.04
N GLU A 147 -16.31 -22.15 -2.18
CA GLU A 147 -17.20 -21.91 -3.31
C GLU A 147 -18.67 -21.98 -2.88
N LYS A 148 -19.07 -23.06 -2.21
CA LYS A 148 -20.43 -23.22 -1.69
C LYS A 148 -20.81 -22.12 -0.71
N ARG A 149 -19.90 -21.74 0.20
CA ARG A 149 -20.13 -20.66 1.18
C ARG A 149 -20.33 -19.31 0.49
N ILE A 150 -19.52 -19.01 -0.54
CA ILE A 150 -19.62 -17.79 -1.33
C ILE A 150 -20.96 -17.76 -2.06
N THR A 151 -21.31 -18.83 -2.79
CA THR A 151 -22.58 -18.96 -3.51
C THR A 151 -23.80 -18.83 -2.60
N LEU A 152 -23.78 -19.49 -1.43
CA LEU A 152 -24.86 -19.36 -0.43
C LEU A 152 -25.00 -17.94 0.11
N THR A 153 -23.91 -17.18 0.16
CA THR A 153 -23.92 -15.83 0.74
C THR A 153 -24.30 -14.77 -0.28
N LEU A 154 -23.82 -14.89 -1.52
CA LEU A 154 -24.12 -13.95 -2.59
C LEU A 154 -25.48 -14.23 -3.25
N GLY A 155 -25.97 -15.47 -3.18
CA GLY A 155 -27.20 -15.92 -3.81
C GLY A 155 -27.16 -15.80 -5.35
N ASP A 156 -28.07 -16.51 -6.02
CA ASP A 156 -28.56 -16.04 -7.32
C ASP A 156 -29.40 -14.78 -7.05
N GLU A 157 -28.82 -13.58 -6.94
CA GLU A 157 -29.64 -12.36 -6.76
C GLU A 157 -29.99 -11.67 -8.08
N PRO A 158 -31.28 -11.66 -8.46
CA PRO A 158 -31.90 -10.51 -9.09
C PRO A 158 -32.61 -9.68 -8.01
N LYS A 159 -31.92 -8.75 -7.34
CA LYS A 159 -32.59 -7.80 -6.43
C LYS A 159 -32.05 -6.37 -6.53
N LEU A 160 -32.81 -5.60 -7.29
CA LEU A 160 -33.25 -4.22 -7.01
C LEU A 160 -32.77 -3.65 -5.67
N LEU A 161 -31.80 -2.74 -5.74
CA LEU A 161 -31.55 -1.75 -4.71
C LEU A 161 -32.81 -0.88 -4.58
N LYS A 162 -33.62 -1.11 -3.55
CA LYS A 162 -34.49 -0.06 -3.02
C LYS A 162 -33.71 0.70 -1.97
N SER A 163 -33.41 1.95 -2.27
CA SER A 163 -32.86 2.94 -1.34
C SER A 163 -33.79 3.12 -0.14
N PRO A 164 -33.25 3.22 1.08
CA PRO A 164 -33.99 3.80 2.20
C PRO A 164 -33.60 5.27 2.38
N GLN A 165 -34.64 6.11 2.23
CA GLN A 165 -35.01 7.37 2.90
C GLN A 165 -33.91 8.38 3.28
#